data_AF-A0AAU7TKQ9-F1
#
_entry.id   AF-A0AAU7TKQ9-F1
#
_cell.length_a   1.000
_cell.length_b   1.000
_cell.length_c   1.000
_cell.angle_alpha   90.00
_cell.angle_beta   90.00
_cell.angle_gamma   90.00
#
_symmetry.space_group_name_H-M   'P 1'
#
loop_
_entity.id
_entity.type
_entity.pdbx_description
1 polymer ?
#
loop_
_entity_poly.entity_id
_entity_poly.type
_entity_poly.pdbx_seq_one_letter_code
_entity_poly.pdbx_strand_id
1 'polypeptide(L)'
;MCSAKQPEYFFDRSLGKASAARLRDLGWTIHLIADFYQHDATRIPDEEWIAEGCSRGWLLLTKDKRIRYREHELSALEAGHLFCLASGNLGLDEMARRFVDAERAMLAATHRASVGFWHVHAGGRITKMWP
;
A
#
# COMPACT_ATOMS: atom_id res chain seq x y z
N MET A 1 -22.76 5.34 -17.18
CA MET A 1 -21.55 6.16 -16.98
C MET A 1 -20.87 5.64 -15.72
N CYS A 2 -19.86 4.78 -15.87
CA CYS A 2 -19.15 4.26 -14.69
C CYS A 2 -18.31 5.41 -14.13
N SER A 3 -18.77 6.03 -13.05
CA SER A 3 -17.92 6.86 -12.21
C SER A 3 -16.81 5.94 -11.70
N ALA A 4 -15.65 5.94 -12.37
CA ALA A 4 -14.49 5.21 -11.91
C ALA A 4 -14.10 5.83 -10.57
N LYS A 5 -14.61 5.25 -9.48
CA LYS A 5 -14.34 5.68 -8.13
C LYS A 5 -12.82 5.66 -7.98
N GLN A 6 -12.24 6.75 -7.49
CA GLN A 6 -10.80 6.80 -7.27
C GLN A 6 -10.40 5.62 -6.37
N PRO A 7 -9.24 5.00 -6.62
CA PRO A 7 -8.77 3.90 -5.81
C PRO A 7 -8.60 4.34 -4.36
N GLU A 8 -8.96 3.44 -3.45
CA GLU A 8 -8.79 3.64 -2.02
C GLU A 8 -7.52 2.88 -1.60
N TYR A 9 -6.71 3.50 -0.74
CA TYR A 9 -5.40 2.99 -0.36
C TYR A 9 -5.35 2.69 1.13
N PHE A 10 -4.72 1.59 1.51
CA PHE A 10 -4.56 1.18 2.90
C PHE A 10 -3.12 1.27 3.37
N PHE A 11 -2.87 2.06 4.41
CA PHE A 11 -1.54 2.45 4.85
C PHE A 11 -1.04 1.64 6.03
N ASP A 12 0.14 1.05 5.85
CA ASP A 12 0.89 0.48 6.95
C ASP A 12 1.41 1.56 7.92
N ARG A 13 1.54 1.15 9.18
CA ARG A 13 2.03 1.92 10.33
C ARG A 13 3.40 2.53 10.07
N SER A 14 4.25 1.83 9.31
CA SER A 14 5.60 2.31 9.04
C SER A 14 5.62 3.63 8.25
N LEU A 15 4.63 3.88 7.37
CA LEU A 15 4.59 5.08 6.53
C LEU A 15 4.33 6.38 7.29
N GLY A 16 3.74 6.30 8.48
CA GLY A 16 3.44 7.43 9.35
C GLY A 16 2.27 8.30 8.88
N LYS A 17 1.59 8.96 9.83
CA LYS A 17 0.37 9.76 9.57
C LYS A 17 0.63 10.99 8.70
N ALA A 18 1.83 11.57 8.77
CA ALA A 18 2.18 12.77 8.02
C ALA A 18 2.26 12.53 6.51
N SER A 19 2.84 11.40 6.06
CA SER A 19 2.87 11.06 4.64
C SER A 19 1.47 10.78 4.09
N ALA A 20 0.60 10.15 4.89
CA ALA A 20 -0.80 9.96 4.56
C ALA A 20 -1.56 11.29 4.43
N ALA A 21 -1.31 12.26 5.31
CA ALA A 21 -1.89 13.59 5.20
C ALA A 21 -1.49 14.26 3.88
N ARG A 22 -0.21 14.20 3.49
CA ARG A 22 0.27 14.71 2.20
C ARG A 22 -0.44 14.10 1.00
N LEU A 23 -0.69 12.80 1.02
CA LEU A 23 -1.41 12.12 -0.07
C LEU A 23 -2.90 12.49 -0.08
N ARG A 24 -3.52 12.65 1.09
CA ARG A 24 -4.90 13.14 1.22
C ARG A 24 -5.02 14.58 0.68
N ASP A 25 -4.06 15.46 0.93
CA ASP A 25 -3.99 16.81 0.33
C ASP A 25 -3.92 16.77 -1.20
N LEU A 26 -3.36 15.71 -1.79
CA LEU A 26 -3.31 15.47 -3.23
C LEU A 26 -4.57 14.77 -3.76
N GLY A 27 -5.59 14.58 -2.93
CA GLY A 27 -6.89 14.00 -3.29
C GLY A 27 -6.99 12.49 -3.12
N TRP A 28 -5.96 11.81 -2.60
CA TRP A 28 -6.01 10.36 -2.41
C TRP A 28 -6.90 9.96 -1.25
N THR A 29 -7.66 8.89 -1.42
CA THR A 29 -8.43 8.29 -0.32
C THR A 29 -7.55 7.31 0.44
N ILE A 30 -6.96 7.78 1.54
CA ILE A 30 -6.08 6.98 2.39
C ILE A 30 -6.82 6.52 3.64
N HIS A 31 -6.75 5.22 3.92
CA HIS A 31 -7.21 4.55 5.12
C HIS A 31 -6.00 4.14 5.96
N LEU A 32 -5.95 4.51 7.24
CA LEU A 32 -4.86 4.11 8.14
C LEU A 32 -5.29 2.92 8.99
N ILE A 33 -4.38 1.98 9.29
CA ILE A 33 -4.67 0.90 10.27
C ILE A 33 -5.17 1.48 11.61
N ALA A 34 -4.61 2.62 12.04
CA ALA A 34 -5.03 3.30 13.27
C ALA A 34 -6.49 3.81 13.26
N ASP A 35 -7.08 4.01 12.07
CA ASP A 35 -8.48 4.45 11.93
C ASP A 35 -9.45 3.27 12.21
N PHE A 36 -9.00 2.02 12.00
CA PHE A 36 -9.81 0.81 12.18
C PHE A 36 -9.51 0.10 13.52
N TYR A 37 -8.26 0.15 13.96
CA TYR A 37 -7.78 -0.60 15.12
C TYR A 37 -7.31 0.37 16.22
N GLN A 38 -8.24 1.09 16.85
CA GLN A 38 -7.92 2.21 17.75
C GLN A 38 -6.93 1.88 18.89
N HIS A 39 -7.10 0.75 19.59
CA HIS A 39 -6.27 0.36 20.73
C HIS A 39 -5.25 -0.75 20.42
N ASP A 40 -5.51 -1.56 19.40
CA ASP A 40 -4.68 -2.71 19.03
C ASP A 40 -3.86 -2.51 17.76
N ALA A 41 -3.90 -1.33 17.12
CA ALA A 41 -3.16 -1.07 15.87
C ALA A 41 -1.68 -1.46 15.97
N THR A 42 -1.02 -1.32 17.12
CA THR A 42 0.38 -1.72 17.29
C THR A 42 0.58 -3.24 17.39
N ARG A 43 -0.47 -3.99 17.74
CA ARG A 43 -0.49 -5.45 17.91
C ARG A 43 -1.10 -6.22 16.74
N ILE A 44 -1.82 -5.55 15.83
CA ILE A 44 -2.41 -6.23 14.67
C ILE A 44 -1.29 -6.89 13.85
N PRO A 45 -1.38 -8.21 13.62
CA PRO A 45 -0.45 -8.95 12.80
C PRO A 45 -0.59 -8.53 11.34
N ASP A 46 0.46 -8.74 10.54
CA ASP A 46 0.47 -8.17 9.20
C ASP A 46 -0.55 -8.87 8.27
N GLU A 47 -0.80 -10.17 8.48
CA GLU A 47 -1.86 -10.93 7.81
C GLU A 47 -3.26 -10.31 7.94
N GLU A 48 -3.63 -9.80 9.11
CA GLU A 48 -5.00 -9.36 9.40
C GLU A 48 -5.32 -8.05 8.68
N TRP A 49 -4.42 -7.06 8.76
CA TRP A 49 -4.64 -5.81 8.03
C TRP A 49 -4.48 -6.01 6.52
N ILE A 50 -3.61 -6.94 6.08
CA ILE A 50 -3.49 -7.28 4.66
C ILE A 50 -4.81 -7.88 4.16
N ALA A 51 -5.34 -8.89 4.85
CA ALA A 51 -6.60 -9.53 4.51
C ALA A 51 -7.77 -8.53 4.50
N GLU A 52 -7.83 -7.62 5.48
CA GLU A 52 -8.84 -6.57 5.56
C GLU A 52 -8.77 -5.62 4.35
N GLY A 53 -7.57 -5.14 4.00
CA GLY A 53 -7.36 -4.29 2.83
C GLY A 53 -7.74 -4.99 1.53
N CYS A 54 -7.33 -6.26 1.37
CA CYS A 54 -7.68 -7.10 0.24
C CYS A 54 -9.20 -7.30 0.11
N SER A 55 -9.88 -7.64 1.22
CA SER A 55 -11.33 -7.90 1.26
C SER A 55 -12.15 -6.68 0.82
N ARG A 56 -11.65 -5.47 1.12
CA ARG A 56 -12.28 -4.20 0.72
C ARG A 56 -11.89 -3.73 -0.68
N GLY A 57 -10.98 -4.42 -1.35
CA GLY A 57 -10.46 -4.04 -2.66
C GLY A 57 -9.54 -2.82 -2.63
N TRP A 58 -8.92 -2.54 -1.49
CA TRP A 58 -8.00 -1.42 -1.33
C TRP A 58 -6.57 -1.76 -1.79
N LEU A 59 -5.82 -0.74 -2.20
CA LEU A 59 -4.42 -0.87 -2.58
C LEU A 59 -3.54 -0.67 -1.34
N LEU A 60 -2.79 -1.70 -0.97
CA LEU A 60 -2.01 -1.72 0.27
C LEU A 60 -0.66 -1.05 0.03
N LEU A 61 -0.29 -0.08 0.86
CA LEU A 61 0.98 0.64 0.79
C LEU A 61 1.81 0.40 2.05
N THR A 62 3.10 0.10 1.89
CA THR A 62 4.04 -0.07 3.01
C THR A 62 5.44 0.43 2.66
N LYS A 63 6.31 0.58 3.67
CA LYS A 63 7.77 0.64 3.50
C LYS A 63 8.51 -0.44 4.27
N ASP A 64 7.77 -1.29 5.00
CA ASP A 64 8.40 -2.37 5.74
C ASP A 64 8.75 -3.52 4.80
N LYS A 65 10.05 -3.66 4.54
CA LYS A 65 10.58 -4.75 3.74
C LYS A 65 10.51 -6.09 4.47
N ARG A 66 10.29 -6.11 5.79
CA ARG A 66 10.20 -7.35 6.57
C ARG A 66 8.99 -8.18 6.18
N ILE A 67 7.94 -7.56 5.63
CA ILE A 67 6.77 -8.25 5.05
C ILE A 67 7.20 -9.28 4.00
N ARG A 68 8.29 -9.03 3.25
CA ARG A 68 8.79 -9.98 2.23
C ARG A 68 9.30 -11.31 2.79
N TYR A 69 9.71 -11.34 4.06
CA TYR A 69 10.21 -12.55 4.73
C TYR A 69 9.11 -13.29 5.48
N ARG A 70 7.93 -12.67 5.60
CA ARG A 70 6.73 -13.29 6.15
C ARG A 70 5.92 -13.91 5.01
N GLU A 71 6.59 -14.66 4.14
CA GLU A 71 5.99 -15.27 2.93
C GLU A 71 4.76 -16.13 3.22
N HIS A 72 4.64 -16.67 4.45
CA HIS A 72 3.42 -17.33 4.92
C HIS A 72 2.19 -16.40 4.97
N GLU A 73 2.37 -15.09 5.22
CA GLU A 73 1.31 -14.08 5.21
C GLU A 73 0.99 -13.57 3.80
N LEU A 74 1.86 -13.78 2.80
CA LEU A 74 1.55 -13.44 1.40
C LEU A 74 0.44 -14.34 0.84
N SER A 75 0.15 -15.48 1.47
CA SER A 75 -1.07 -16.24 1.18
C SER A 75 -2.35 -15.42 1.42
N ALA A 76 -2.34 -14.37 2.25
CA ALA A 76 -3.48 -13.46 2.40
C ALA A 76 -3.65 -12.48 1.22
N LEU A 77 -2.67 -12.41 0.31
CA LEU A 77 -2.68 -11.56 -0.90
C LEU A 77 -3.32 -12.24 -2.12
N GLU A 78 -4.24 -13.20 -1.93
CA GLU A 78 -4.86 -13.93 -3.04
C GLU A 78 -5.62 -13.03 -4.03
N ALA A 79 -6.17 -11.91 -3.55
CA ALA A 79 -6.99 -10.97 -4.33
C ALA A 79 -6.53 -9.50 -4.25
N GLY A 80 -5.38 -9.25 -3.64
CA GLY A 80 -4.94 -7.90 -3.28
C GLY A 80 -3.71 -7.40 -4.03
N HIS A 81 -3.39 -6.12 -3.79
CA HIS A 81 -2.19 -5.51 -4.33
C HIS A 81 -1.41 -4.77 -3.25
N LEU A 82 -0.17 -5.22 -2.99
CA LEU A 82 0.69 -4.61 -1.97
C LEU A 82 1.92 -3.95 -2.61
N PHE A 83 2.03 -2.64 -2.42
CA PHE A 83 3.10 -1.81 -2.95
C PHE A 83 4.03 -1.36 -1.82
N CYS A 84 5.29 -1.79 -1.88
CA CYS A 84 6.30 -1.49 -0.86
C CYS A 84 7.40 -0.59 -1.39
N LEU A 85 7.75 0.46 -0.64
CA LEU A 85 8.87 1.33 -1.01
C LEU A 85 10.20 0.53 -0.97
N ALA A 86 10.88 0.49 -2.11
CA ALA A 86 12.15 -0.22 -2.26
C ALA A 86 13.28 0.40 -1.44
N SER A 87 13.13 1.63 -0.94
CA SER A 87 14.09 2.30 -0.05
C SER A 87 13.44 2.56 1.31
N GLY A 88 14.13 2.15 2.39
CA GLY A 88 13.66 2.34 3.76
C GLY A 88 14.10 3.66 4.40
N ASN A 89 15.11 4.34 3.82
CA ASN A 89 15.66 5.59 4.32
C ASN A 89 15.15 6.77 3.49
N LEU A 90 13.84 7.01 3.53
CA LEU A 90 13.19 8.12 2.84
C LEU A 90 12.59 9.07 3.87
N GLY A 91 12.64 10.37 3.59
CA GLY A 91 11.86 11.35 4.34
C GLY A 91 10.36 11.21 4.03
N LEU A 92 9.50 11.73 4.90
CA LEU A 92 8.04 11.61 4.77
C LEU A 92 7.50 12.18 3.43
N ASP A 93 8.00 13.34 3.00
CA ASP A 93 7.58 13.96 1.73
C ASP A 93 8.07 13.15 0.51
N GLU A 94 9.26 12.57 0.59
CA GLU A 94 9.80 11.72 -0.46
C GLU A 94 8.99 10.41 -0.57
N MET A 95 8.55 9.82 0.56
CA MET A 95 7.67 8.65 0.54
C MET A 95 6.36 8.95 -0.20
N ALA A 96 5.69 10.04 0.15
CA ALA A 96 4.45 10.44 -0.52
C ALA A 96 4.69 10.66 -2.02
N ARG A 97 5.75 11.39 -2.37
CA ARG A 97 6.12 11.66 -3.76
C ARG A 97 6.40 10.40 -4.57
N ARG A 98 7.03 9.38 -3.97
CA ARG A 98 7.26 8.08 -4.64
C ARG A 98 5.97 7.38 -5.02
N PHE A 99 4.97 7.40 -4.13
CA PHE A 99 3.67 6.81 -4.42
C PHE A 99 2.92 7.60 -5.51
N VAL A 100 3.00 8.93 -5.47
CA VAL A 100 2.42 9.81 -6.50
C VAL A 100 3.06 9.54 -7.87
N ASP A 101 4.39 9.51 -7.93
CA ASP A 101 5.11 9.22 -9.19
C ASP A 101 4.77 7.82 -9.73
N ALA A 102 4.52 6.85 -8.83
CA ALA A 102 4.20 5.47 -9.18
C ALA A 102 2.71 5.22 -9.42
N GLU A 103 1.83 6.19 -9.15
CA GLU A 103 0.37 6.03 -9.19
C GLU A 103 -0.10 5.35 -10.46
N ARG A 104 0.27 5.92 -11.61
CA ARG A 104 -0.11 5.39 -12.93
C ARG A 104 0.34 3.94 -13.13
N ALA A 105 1.53 3.59 -12.64
CA ALA A 105 2.06 2.24 -12.74
C ALA A 105 1.31 1.27 -11.79
N MET A 106 0.99 1.70 -10.58
CA MET A 106 0.19 0.93 -9.61
C MET A 106 -1.21 0.64 -10.16
N LEU A 107 -1.87 1.65 -10.73
CA LEU A 107 -3.19 1.49 -11.38
C LEU A 107 -3.11 0.59 -12.60
N ALA A 108 -2.06 0.72 -13.42
CA ALA A 108 -1.87 -0.18 -14.56
C ALA A 108 -1.69 -1.64 -14.13
N ALA A 109 -1.06 -1.90 -12.99
CA ALA A 109 -0.95 -3.24 -12.42
C ALA A 109 -2.32 -3.78 -11.98
N THR A 110 -3.14 -2.97 -11.32
CA THR A 110 -4.47 -3.40 -10.84
C THR A 110 -5.44 -3.70 -11.98
N HIS A 111 -5.41 -2.88 -13.05
CA HIS A 111 -6.23 -3.11 -14.24
C HIS A 111 -5.88 -4.40 -15.00
N ARG A 112 -4.66 -4.92 -14.87
CA ARG A 112 -4.25 -6.18 -15.50
C ARG A 112 -4.75 -7.42 -14.76
N ALA A 113 -5.60 -7.25 -13.74
CA ALA A 113 -6.02 -8.31 -12.81
C ALA A 113 -4.82 -9.06 -12.21
N SER A 114 -3.65 -8.42 -12.12
CA SER A 114 -2.45 -9.03 -11.58
C SER A 114 -2.42 -8.79 -10.08
N VAL A 115 -2.58 -9.82 -9.28
CA VAL A 115 -2.42 -9.76 -7.82
C VAL A 115 -0.97 -9.93 -7.41
N GLY A 116 -0.62 -9.43 -6.22
CA GLY A 116 0.70 -9.69 -5.64
C GLY A 116 1.36 -8.55 -4.89
N PHE A 117 2.69 -8.60 -4.87
CA PHE A 117 3.59 -7.70 -4.17
C PHE A 117 4.52 -7.00 -5.17
N TRP A 118 4.61 -5.66 -5.08
CA TRP A 118 5.50 -4.85 -5.90
C TRP A 118 6.39 -3.97 -5.06
N HIS A 119 7.62 -3.78 -5.52
CA HIS A 119 8.50 -2.74 -5.04
C HIS A 119 8.32 -1.45 -5.85
N VAL A 120 8.10 -0.34 -5.15
CA VAL A 120 8.06 1.02 -5.70
C VAL A 120 9.44 1.65 -5.59
N HIS A 121 10.04 1.97 -6.73
CA HIS A 121 11.34 2.61 -6.86
C HIS A 121 11.21 4.12 -7.07
N ALA A 122 12.34 4.82 -7.06
CA ALA A 122 12.37 6.22 -7.47
C ALA A 122 11.94 6.39 -8.95
N GLY A 123 11.34 7.53 -9.27
CA GLY A 123 10.88 7.85 -10.64
C GLY A 123 9.65 7.05 -11.09
N GLY A 124 8.83 6.56 -10.15
CA GLY A 124 7.54 5.93 -10.44
C GLY A 124 7.61 4.49 -10.97
N ARG A 125 8.79 3.87 -11.00
CA ARG A 125 8.94 2.49 -11.46
C ARG A 125 8.48 1.50 -10.40
N ILE A 126 7.65 0.54 -10.78
CA ILE A 126 7.29 -0.60 -9.94
C ILE A 126 7.89 -1.91 -10.48
N THR A 127 8.30 -2.81 -9.59
CA THR A 127 8.81 -4.14 -9.94
C THR A 127 8.02 -5.18 -9.18
N LYS A 128 7.39 -6.13 -9.87
CA LYS A 128 6.70 -7.25 -9.22
C LYS A 128 7.74 -8.15 -8.55
N MET A 129 7.46 -8.52 -7.31
CA MET A 129 8.33 -9.35 -6.48
C MET A 129 7.66 -10.69 -6.12
N TRP A 130 6.32 -10.74 -6.10
CA TRP A 130 5.52 -11.95 -5.84
C TRP A 130 4.09 -11.79 -6.35
N PRO A 131 3.36 -12.88 -6.68
CA PRO A 131 3.94 -14.12 -7.18
C PRO A 131 4.64 -13.87 -8.52
#